data_AF-A0A931ZKB1-F1
#
_entry.id   AF-A0A931ZKB1-F1
#
_cell.length_a   1.000
_cell.length_b   1.000
_cell.length_c   1.000
_cell.angle_alpha   90.00
_cell.angle_beta   90.00
_cell.angle_gamma   90.00
#
_symmetry.space_group_name_H-M   'P 1'
#
loop_
_entity.id
_entity.type
_entity.pdbx_description
1 polymer ?
#
loop_
_entity_poly.entity_id
_entity_poly.type
_entity_poly.pdbx_seq_one_letter_code
_entity_poly.pdbx_strand_id
1 'polypeptide(L)'
;MSNVSTVGRRKEAIARVRLLPGNGQITINGKPVTEYFLGTIFQKQISKPLELTKTVNKYAVSVKVEGGGKVSQLGSVIHGLARAIAKAEPELKVTLKREGFLTRDARVKERRKYGNAQKARAKKQSPKR
;
A
#
# COMPACT_ATOMS: atom_id res chain seq x y z
N MET A 1 9.14 -17.43 17.99
CA MET A 1 8.27 -17.17 16.83
C MET A 1 8.86 -16.03 16.01
N SER A 2 9.26 -16.29 14.77
CA SER A 2 9.89 -15.30 13.89
C SER A 2 8.83 -14.34 13.32
N ASN A 3 8.65 -13.21 13.98
CA ASN A 3 7.72 -12.18 13.52
C ASN A 3 8.36 -11.40 12.36
N VAL A 4 7.78 -11.50 11.16
CA VAL A 4 8.24 -10.72 10.01
C VAL A 4 7.57 -9.35 10.05
N SER A 5 8.38 -8.30 10.19
CA SER A 5 7.93 -6.92 10.13
C SER A 5 8.50 -6.20 8.92
N THR A 6 7.65 -5.43 8.25
CA THR A 6 8.01 -4.65 7.06
C THR A 6 7.28 -3.31 7.04
N VAL A 7 7.75 -2.42 6.16
CA VAL A 7 7.17 -1.10 5.96
C VAL A 7 6.81 -0.94 4.49
N GLY A 8 5.59 -0.46 4.25
CA GLY A 8 5.14 0.04 2.96
C GLY A 8 4.91 1.56 3.01
N ARG A 9 5.23 2.26 1.93
CA ARG A 9 5.08 3.72 1.84
C ARG A 9 4.49 4.11 0.49
N ARG A 10 3.50 4.99 0.48
CA ARG A 10 2.95 5.56 -0.75
C ARG A 10 2.49 6.99 -0.51
N LYS A 11 2.96 7.93 -1.35
CA LYS A 11 2.82 9.37 -1.09
C LYS A 11 3.30 9.68 0.35
N GLU A 12 2.42 10.24 1.17
CA GLU A 12 2.64 10.57 2.59
C GLU A 12 2.19 9.45 3.54
N ALA A 13 1.55 8.38 3.03
CA ALA A 13 1.07 7.28 3.86
C ALA A 13 2.18 6.26 4.16
N ILE A 14 2.23 5.83 5.41
CA ILE A 14 3.17 4.83 5.94
C ILE A 14 2.36 3.70 6.58
N ALA A 15 2.62 2.47 6.14
CA ALA A 15 2.04 1.25 6.71
C ALA A 15 3.16 0.40 7.32
N ARG A 16 3.03 0.08 8.62
CA ARG A 16 3.87 -0.88 9.33
C ARG A 16 3.12 -2.20 9.40
N VAL A 17 3.60 -3.19 8.67
CA VAL A 17 2.95 -4.51 8.53
C VAL A 17 3.69 -5.52 9.38
N ARG A 18 2.95 -6.32 10.14
CA ARG A 18 3.43 -7.49 10.87
C ARG A 18 2.71 -8.71 10.32
N LEU A 19 3.50 -9.69 9.89
CA LEU A 19 3.03 -10.98 9.43
C LEU A 19 3.22 -11.99 10.56
N LEU A 20 2.16 -12.71 10.88
CA LEU A 20 2.12 -13.78 11.87
C LEU A 20 1.60 -15.04 11.16
N PRO A 21 2.14 -16.24 11.41
CA PRO A 21 1.51 -17.47 10.93
C PRO A 21 0.14 -17.64 11.59
N GLY A 22 -0.93 -17.89 10.83
CA GLY A 22 -2.28 -18.06 11.40
C GLY A 22 -3.46 -17.78 10.46
N ASN A 23 -4.64 -17.59 11.07
CA ASN A 23 -6.02 -17.68 10.54
C ASN A 23 -6.45 -16.72 9.40
N GLY A 24 -5.54 -16.16 8.60
CA GLY A 24 -5.92 -15.29 7.46
C GLY A 24 -6.56 -13.96 7.86
N GLN A 25 -6.65 -13.64 9.15
CA GLN A 25 -7.30 -12.44 9.63
C GLN A 25 -6.41 -11.22 9.36
N ILE A 26 -6.98 -10.21 8.71
CA ILE A 26 -6.31 -8.93 8.44
C ILE A 26 -6.93 -7.84 9.32
N THR A 27 -6.10 -7.19 10.12
CA THR A 27 -6.48 -6.08 11.00
C THR A 27 -5.69 -4.82 10.65
N ILE A 28 -6.37 -3.68 10.62
CA ILE A 28 -5.81 -2.36 10.31
C ILE A 28 -6.21 -1.39 11.43
N ASN A 29 -5.21 -0.84 12.12
CA ASN A 29 -5.41 0.09 13.25
C ASN A 29 -6.40 -0.45 14.31
N GLY A 30 -6.34 -1.75 14.58
CA GLY A 30 -7.21 -2.43 15.56
C GLY A 30 -8.62 -2.73 15.06
N LYS A 31 -8.95 -2.41 13.80
CA LYS A 31 -10.25 -2.71 13.17
C LYS A 31 -10.09 -3.77 12.07
N PRO A 32 -11.13 -4.55 11.75
CA PRO A 32 -11.09 -5.44 10.59
C PRO A 32 -11.00 -4.64 9.28
N VAL A 33 -10.43 -5.25 8.23
CA VAL A 33 -10.27 -4.60 6.91
C VAL A 33 -11.59 -4.11 6.33
N THR A 34 -12.67 -4.86 6.56
CA THR A 34 -14.02 -4.56 6.05
C THR A 34 -14.56 -3.25 6.61
N GLU A 35 -14.27 -2.94 7.87
CA GLU A 35 -14.70 -1.69 8.51
C GLU A 35 -13.80 -0.51 8.15
N TYR A 36 -12.47 -0.73 8.05
CA TYR A 36 -11.54 0.36 7.77
C TYR A 36 -11.62 0.82 6.31
N PHE A 37 -11.59 -0.14 5.38
CA PHE A 37 -11.72 0.10 3.95
C PHE A 37 -13.12 -0.28 3.46
N LEU A 38 -14.00 0.72 3.47
CA LEU A 38 -15.34 0.61 2.93
C LEU A 38 -15.29 0.43 1.40
N GLY A 39 -15.92 -0.63 0.90
CA GLY A 39 -16.04 -0.91 -0.53
C GLY A 39 -15.28 -2.16 -0.99
N THR A 40 -15.92 -2.93 -1.86
CA THR A 40 -15.43 -4.23 -2.35
C THR A 40 -14.15 -4.12 -3.17
N ILE A 41 -13.94 -2.99 -3.86
CA ILE A 41 -12.74 -2.74 -4.68
C ILE A 41 -11.48 -2.71 -3.80
N PHE A 42 -11.53 -2.03 -2.66
CA PHE A 42 -10.39 -1.90 -1.77
C PHE A 42 -10.03 -3.22 -1.10
N GLN A 43 -11.04 -4.00 -0.72
CA GLN A 43 -10.84 -5.33 -0.14
C GLN A 43 -10.16 -6.27 -1.15
N LYS A 44 -10.66 -6.34 -2.38
CA LYS A 44 -10.04 -7.13 -3.46
C LYS A 44 -8.58 -6.73 -3.73
N GLN A 45 -8.28 -5.43 -3.71
CA GLN A 45 -6.91 -4.95 -3.94
C GLN A 45 -5.94 -5.36 -2.84
N ILE A 46 -6.38 -5.42 -1.58
CA ILE A 46 -5.55 -5.88 -0.45
C ILE A 46 -5.31 -7.39 -0.52
N SER A 47 -6.32 -8.17 -0.94
CA SER A 47 -6.22 -9.62 -1.06
C SER A 47 -5.37 -10.08 -2.26
N LYS A 48 -5.29 -9.28 -3.33
CA LYS A 48 -4.56 -9.63 -4.57
C LYS A 48 -3.15 -10.23 -4.36
N PRO A 49 -2.22 -9.65 -3.57
CA PRO A 49 -0.90 -10.27 -3.33
C PRO A 49 -0.96 -11.61 -2.58
N LEU A 50 -1.96 -11.82 -1.72
CA LEU A 50 -2.16 -13.09 -1.00
C LEU A 50 -2.74 -14.16 -1.93
N GLU A 51 -3.68 -13.78 -2.80
CA GLU A 51 -4.26 -14.65 -3.82
C GLU A 51 -3.20 -15.10 -4.83
N LEU A 52 -2.36 -14.18 -5.31
CA LEU A 52 -1.26 -14.48 -6.25
C LEU A 52 -0.31 -15.55 -5.69
N THR A 53 -0.01 -15.46 -4.40
CA THR A 53 0.92 -16.36 -3.71
C THR A 53 0.23 -17.59 -3.11
N LYS A 54 -1.10 -17.69 -3.24
CA LYS A 54 -1.94 -18.73 -2.62
C LYS A 54 -1.72 -18.85 -1.09
N THR A 55 -1.43 -17.73 -0.42
CA THR A 55 -1.10 -17.67 1.02
C THR A 55 -2.24 -17.10 1.89
N VAL A 56 -3.45 -16.95 1.33
CA VAL A 56 -4.60 -16.29 1.97
C VAL A 56 -4.88 -16.82 3.39
N ASN A 57 -4.84 -18.13 3.61
CA ASN A 57 -5.18 -18.75 4.90
C ASN A 57 -3.95 -19.08 5.76
N LYS A 58 -2.75 -18.72 5.31
CA LYS A 58 -1.49 -19.10 5.99
C LYS A 58 -1.04 -18.07 7.00
N TYR A 59 -1.38 -16.80 6.78
CA TYR A 59 -0.85 -15.68 7.55
C TYR A 59 -1.96 -14.79 8.11
N ALA A 60 -1.88 -14.50 9.40
CA ALA A 60 -2.56 -13.37 10.02
C ALA A 60 -1.74 -12.09 9.83
N VAL A 61 -2.41 -10.98 9.55
CA VAL A 61 -1.77 -9.71 9.22
C VAL A 61 -2.27 -8.63 10.18
N SER A 62 -1.33 -7.98 10.86
CA SER A 62 -1.63 -6.79 11.66
C SER A 62 -0.91 -5.58 11.07
N VAL A 63 -1.67 -4.53 10.78
CA VAL A 63 -1.14 -3.32 10.13
C VAL A 63 -1.47 -2.10 10.96
N LYS A 64 -0.44 -1.27 11.19
CA LYS A 64 -0.62 0.12 11.65
C LYS A 64 -0.37 1.07 10.50
N VAL A 65 -1.32 1.97 10.23
CA VAL A 65 -1.25 2.91 9.10
C VAL A 65 -1.45 4.34 9.59
N GLU A 66 -0.58 5.22 9.13
CA GLU A 66 -0.56 6.65 9.47
C GLU A 66 -0.28 7.50 8.21
N GLY A 67 -0.85 8.71 8.18
CA GLY A 67 -0.63 9.69 7.11
C GLY A 67 -1.42 9.46 5.81
N GLY A 68 -1.42 10.49 4.95
CA GLY A 68 -2.10 10.49 3.66
C GLY A 68 -3.63 10.30 3.75
N GLY A 69 -4.22 9.76 2.67
CA GLY A 69 -5.65 9.40 2.62
C GLY A 69 -5.86 7.92 2.26
N LYS A 70 -7.10 7.42 2.37
CA LYS A 70 -7.45 5.97 2.26
C LYS A 70 -6.84 5.26 1.04
N VAL A 71 -6.87 5.87 -0.14
CA VAL A 71 -6.29 5.27 -1.36
C VAL A 71 -4.77 5.13 -1.28
N SER A 72 -4.10 6.13 -0.70
CA SER A 72 -2.65 6.12 -0.51
C SER A 72 -2.25 5.08 0.54
N GLN A 73 -3.02 5.04 1.63
CA GLN A 73 -2.91 4.06 2.69
C GLN A 73 -3.04 2.64 2.15
N LEU A 74 -4.09 2.35 1.38
CA LEU A 74 -4.27 1.04 0.73
C LEU A 74 -3.05 0.62 -0.09
N GLY A 75 -2.52 1.51 -0.94
CA GLY A 75 -1.32 1.19 -1.72
C GLY A 75 -0.08 0.95 -0.85
N SER A 76 0.05 1.65 0.28
CA SER A 76 1.13 1.40 1.24
C SER A 76 0.97 0.05 1.95
N VAL A 77 -0.26 -0.36 2.29
CA VAL A 77 -0.54 -1.68 2.90
C VAL A 77 -0.18 -2.80 1.94
N ILE A 78 -0.64 -2.74 0.68
CA ILE A 78 -0.34 -3.74 -0.36
C ILE A 78 1.17 -3.92 -0.52
N HIS A 79 1.90 -2.80 -0.60
CA HIS A 79 3.34 -2.82 -0.74
C HIS A 79 4.06 -3.40 0.49
N GLY A 80 3.62 -3.06 1.70
CA GLY A 80 4.15 -3.63 2.94
C GLY A 80 3.90 -5.13 3.04
N LEU A 81 2.69 -5.57 2.66
CA LEU A 81 2.28 -6.97 2.66
C LEU A 81 3.11 -7.81 1.68
N ALA A 82 3.27 -7.34 0.44
CA ALA A 82 4.11 -8.01 -0.56
C ALA A 82 5.57 -8.15 -0.08
N ARG A 83 6.11 -7.12 0.58
CA ARG A 83 7.45 -7.19 1.19
C ARG A 83 7.51 -8.19 2.35
N ALA A 84 6.46 -8.29 3.15
CA ALA A 84 6.40 -9.23 4.25
C ALA A 84 6.39 -10.68 3.75
N ILE A 85 5.57 -10.97 2.74
CA ILE A 85 5.51 -12.29 2.09
C ILE A 85 6.86 -12.66 1.47
N ALA A 86 7.47 -11.73 0.71
CA ALA A 86 8.78 -11.97 0.10
C ALA A 86 9.93 -12.16 1.11
N LYS A 87 9.77 -11.70 2.35
CA LYS A 87 10.73 -11.92 3.44
C LYS A 87 10.46 -13.22 4.20
N ALA A 88 9.20 -13.65 4.29
CA ALA A 88 8.83 -14.95 4.85
C ALA A 88 9.23 -16.09 3.91
N GLU A 89 8.98 -15.94 2.61
CA GLU A 89 9.26 -16.94 1.57
C GLU A 89 10.00 -16.27 0.40
N PRO A 90 11.35 -16.36 0.36
CA PRO A 90 12.16 -15.70 -0.66
C PRO A 90 11.86 -16.16 -2.11
N GLU A 91 11.35 -17.38 -2.29
CA GLU A 91 11.00 -17.95 -3.60
C GLU A 91 9.87 -17.18 -4.29
N LEU A 92 8.88 -16.72 -3.52
CA LEU A 92 7.73 -15.96 -4.03
C LEU A 92 8.09 -14.55 -4.51
N LYS A 93 9.30 -14.07 -4.20
CA LYS A 93 9.79 -12.75 -4.57
C LYS A 93 9.79 -12.54 -6.09
N VAL A 94 10.12 -13.56 -6.87
CA VAL A 94 10.18 -13.46 -8.34
C VAL A 94 8.77 -13.20 -8.90
N THR A 95 7.77 -13.96 -8.45
CA THR A 95 6.37 -13.81 -8.85
C THR A 95 5.83 -12.44 -8.45
N LEU A 96 6.08 -12.00 -7.20
CA LEU A 96 5.65 -10.68 -6.70
C LEU A 96 6.35 -9.52 -7.43
N LYS A 97 7.60 -9.70 -7.86
CA LYS A 97 8.32 -8.70 -8.65
C LYS A 97 7.76 -8.60 -10.07
N ARG A 98 7.42 -9.74 -10.69
CA ARG A 98 6.84 -9.79 -12.04
C ARG A 98 5.51 -9.05 -12.12
N GLU A 99 4.67 -9.16 -11.10
CA GLU A 99 3.41 -8.41 -10.97
C GLU A 99 3.57 -6.96 -10.48
N GLY A 100 4.79 -6.53 -10.14
CA GLY A 100 5.08 -5.14 -9.78
C GLY A 100 4.75 -4.71 -8.34
N PHE A 101 4.42 -5.63 -7.43
CA PHE A 101 4.05 -5.29 -6.04
C PHE A 101 5.23 -4.80 -5.18
N LEU A 102 6.46 -5.19 -5.54
CA LEU A 102 7.67 -4.85 -4.80
C LEU A 102 8.26 -3.49 -5.15
N THR A 103 7.77 -2.84 -6.21
CA THR A 103 8.23 -1.50 -6.62
C THR A 103 7.40 -0.43 -5.91
N ARG A 104 8.07 0.52 -5.28
CA ARG A 104 7.38 1.66 -4.65
C ARG A 104 6.91 2.63 -5.73
N ASP A 105 5.66 3.05 -5.67
CA ASP A 105 5.16 4.18 -6.48
C ASP A 105 5.79 5.50 -6.00
N ALA A 106 6.68 6.06 -6.83
CA ALA A 106 7.43 7.28 -6.51
C ALA A 106 6.63 8.57 -6.74
N ARG A 107 5.43 8.50 -7.33
CA ARG A 107 4.62 9.68 -7.64
C ARG A 107 4.19 10.41 -6.36
N VAL A 108 4.50 11.69 -6.31
CA VAL A 108 4.16 12.61 -5.20
C VAL A 108 3.55 13.90 -5.76
N LYS A 109 2.94 14.70 -4.87
CA LYS A 109 2.43 16.02 -5.26
C LYS A 109 3.60 16.89 -5.72
N GLU A 110 3.56 17.34 -6.97
CA GLU A 110 4.57 18.25 -7.49
C GLU A 110 4.52 19.58 -6.74
N ARG A 111 5.70 20.12 -6.38
CA ARG A 111 5.83 21.43 -5.74
C ARG A 111 5.27 22.51 -6.66
N ARG A 112 4.60 23.51 -6.09
CA ARG A 112 4.19 24.71 -6.82
C ARG A 112 5.41 25.57 -7.15
N LYS A 113 5.61 25.86 -8.44
CA LYS A 113 6.68 26.74 -8.94
C LYS A 113 6.22 28.20 -8.93
N TYR A 114 7.15 29.13 -8.75
CA TYR A 114 6.87 30.56 -8.89
C TYR A 114 6.51 30.88 -10.36
N GLY A 115 5.76 31.96 -10.58
CA GLY A 115 5.29 32.34 -11.92
C GLY A 115 4.12 31.52 -12.47
N ASN A 116 3.93 30.28 -12.01
CA ASN A 116 2.74 29.49 -12.34
C ASN A 116 1.49 30.01 -11.62
N ALA A 117 0.32 29.73 -12.20
CA ALA A 117 -0.99 30.07 -11.66
C ALA A 117 -1.33 29.19 -10.44
N GLN A 118 -2.61 28.87 -10.27
CA GLN A 118 -3.17 28.22 -9.07
C GLN A 118 -2.58 26.83 -8.73
N LYS A 119 -2.01 26.11 -9.71
CA LYS A 119 -1.51 24.72 -9.56
C LYS A 119 -0.06 24.59 -10.02
N ALA A 120 0.58 23.47 -9.69
CA ALA A 120 2.01 23.24 -9.96
C ALA A 120 2.44 23.43 -11.42
N ARG A 121 1.57 23.07 -12.40
CA ARG A 121 1.82 23.20 -13.84
C ARG A 121 0.89 24.17 -14.57
N ALA A 122 -0.10 24.74 -13.87
CA ALA A 122 -1.08 25.60 -14.51
C ALA A 122 -0.42 26.94 -14.87
N LYS A 123 -0.49 27.33 -16.15
CA LYS A 123 -0.04 28.65 -16.61
C LYS A 123 -1.16 29.68 -16.39
N LYS A 124 -0.80 30.95 -16.19
CA LYS A 124 -1.80 32.03 -16.14
C LYS A 124 -2.39 32.20 -17.54
N GLN A 125 -3.71 32.29 -17.64
CA GLN A 125 -4.37 32.65 -18.88
C GLN A 125 -4.09 34.12 -19.16
N SER A 126 -3.60 34.45 -20.36
CA SER A 126 -3.42 35.83 -20.80
C SER A 126 -4.73 36.33 -21.43
N PRO A 127 -5.27 37.50 -21.04
CA PRO A 127 -6.49 38.05 -21.63
C PRO A 127 -6.25 38.65 -23.03
N LYS A 128 -4.99 38.95 -23.38
CA LYS A 128 -4.60 39.49 -24.69
C LYS A 128 -3.79 38.44 -25.44
N ARG A 129 -4.48 37.38 -25.86
CA ARG A 129 -4.28 36.56 -27.06
C ARG A 129 -5.27 35.40 -27.02
#